data_AF-X5QM64-F1
#
_entry.id   AF-X5QM64-F1
#
_cell.length_a   1.000
_cell.length_b   1.000
_cell.length_c   1.000
_cell.angle_alpha   90.00
_cell.angle_beta   90.00
_cell.angle_gamma   90.00
#
_symmetry.space_group_name_H-M   'P 1'
#
loop_
_entity.id
_entity.type
_entity.pdbx_description
1 polymer ?
#
loop_
_entity_poly.entity_id
_entity_poly.type
_entity_poly.pdbx_seq_one_letter_code
_entity_poly.pdbx_strand_id
1 'polypeptide(L)' 'MPFPIQHKGELVTELEEGEEWLVVGAMIMVAKPKDPAHSRKIPVPEGDIEGLVEVWVGVA' A
#
# COMPACT_ATOMS: atom_id res chain seq x y z
N MET A 1 -14.50 3.36 2.90
CA MET A 1 -14.23 3.52 1.45
C MET A 1 -12.83 3.00 1.16
N PRO A 2 -12.59 2.29 0.04
CA PRO A 2 -11.25 1.79 -0.28
C PRO A 2 -10.28 2.92 -0.63
N PHE A 3 -9.03 2.85 -0.18
CA PHE A 3 -8.00 3.87 -0.42
C PHE A 3 -6.95 3.37 -1.42
N PRO A 4 -6.75 4.04 -2.57
CA PRO A 4 -5.82 3.55 -3.58
C PRO A 4 -4.36 3.77 -3.17
N ILE A 5 -3.54 2.75 -3.39
CA ILE A 5 -2.08 2.83 -3.43
C ILE A 5 -1.68 2.92 -4.90
N GLN A 6 -1.00 4.00 -5.27
CA GLN A 6 -0.58 4.25 -6.64
C GLN A 6 0.94 4.39 -6.74
N HIS A 7 1.49 4.04 -7.90
CA HIS A 7 2.90 4.27 -8.21
C HIS A 7 2.97 4.83 -9.62
N LYS A 8 3.56 6.03 -9.77
CA LYS A 8 3.66 6.77 -11.05
C LYS A 8 2.31 6.93 -11.78
N GLY A 9 1.23 7.09 -11.00
CA GLY A 9 -0.14 7.21 -11.52
C GLY A 9 -0.83 5.89 -11.88
N GLU A 10 -0.15 4.74 -11.75
CA GLU A 10 -0.75 3.42 -11.92
C GLU A 10 -1.22 2.85 -10.58
N LEU A 11 -2.42 2.25 -10.57
CA LEU A 11 -2.96 1.60 -9.37
C LEU A 11 -2.19 0.32 -9.06
N VAL A 12 -1.58 0.26 -7.89
CA VAL A 12 -0.89 -0.94 -7.38
C VAL A 12 -1.88 -1.82 -6.62
N THR A 13 -2.64 -1.22 -5.69
CA THR A 13 -3.69 -1.90 -4.94
C THR A 13 -4.65 -0.90 -4.30
N GLU A 14 -5.69 -1.40 -3.66
CA GLU A 14 -6.58 -0.61 -2.81
C GLU A 14 -6.53 -1.15 -1.39
N LEU A 15 -6.51 -0.24 -0.41
CA LEU A 15 -6.62 -0.54 1.01
C LEU A 15 -8.08 -0.63 1.41
N GLU A 16 -8.43 -1.67 2.14
CA GLU A 16 -9.71 -1.76 2.81
C GLU A 16 -9.75 -0.82 4.03
N GLU A 17 -10.96 -0.61 4.56
CA GLU A 17 -11.13 0.16 5.78
C GLU A 17 -10.36 -0.45 6.95
N GLY A 18 -9.51 0.38 7.58
CA GLY A 18 -8.65 -0.03 8.69
C GLY A 18 -7.38 -0.79 8.29
N GLU A 19 -7.14 -1.00 6.99
CA GLU A 19 -5.81 -1.42 6.52
C GLU A 19 -4.83 -0.24 6.59
N GLU A 20 -3.64 -0.54 7.08
CA GLU A 20 -2.46 0.31 7.02
C GLU A 20 -1.42 -0.37 6.14
N TRP A 21 -0.48 0.40 5.62
CA TRP A 21 0.58 -0.13 4.78
C TRP A 21 1.93 0.51 5.07
N LEU A 22 2.99 -0.21 4.73
CA LEU A 22 4.36 0.23 4.87
C LEU A 22 5.25 -0.46 3.83
N VAL A 23 6.27 0.23 3.35
CA VAL A 23 7.25 -0.35 2.41
C VAL A 23 8.41 -0.95 3.20
N VAL A 24 8.74 -2.21 2.92
CA VAL A 24 9.93 -2.92 3.44
C VAL A 24 10.74 -3.43 2.27
N GLY A 25 11.82 -2.73 1.93
CA GLY A 25 12.63 -3.07 0.76
C GLY A 25 11.80 -3.01 -0.52
N ALA A 26 11.74 -4.13 -1.25
CA ALA A 26 10.98 -4.25 -2.50
C ALA A 26 9.52 -4.74 -2.30
N MET A 27 8.98 -4.66 -1.08
CA MET A 27 7.64 -5.16 -0.77
C MET A 27 6.82 -4.09 -0.05
N ILE A 28 5.55 -3.97 -0.44
CA ILE A 28 4.52 -3.26 0.29
C ILE A 28 3.85 -4.27 1.21
N MET A 29 3.94 -4.03 2.52
CA MET A 29 3.17 -4.77 3.52
C MET A 29 1.88 -4.01 3.80
N VAL A 30 0.75 -4.69 3.67
CA VAL A 30 -0.57 -4.19 4.05
C VAL A 30 -1.07 -5.04 5.20
N ALA A 31 -1.52 -4.41 6.28
CA ALA A 31 -2.03 -5.11 7.46
C ALA A 31 -3.10 -4.29 8.19
N LYS A 32 -3.97 -4.95 8.95
CA LYS A 32 -4.88 -4.26 9.88
C LYS A 32 -4.26 -4.27 11.27
N PRO A 33 -3.90 -3.13 11.89
CA PRO A 33 -3.28 -3.12 13.21
C PRO A 33 -4.14 -3.79 14.30
N LYS A 34 -5.46 -3.74 14.12
CA LYS A 34 -6.45 -4.36 15.03
C LYS A 34 -6.68 -5.85 14.76
N ASP A 35 -6.19 -6.38 13.64
CA ASP A 35 -6.28 -7.79 13.27
C ASP A 35 -4.94 -8.27 12.68
N PRO A 36 -4.02 -8.77 13.52
CA PRO A 36 -2.70 -9.22 13.08
C PRO A 36 -2.71 -10.40 12.11
N ALA A 37 -3.82 -11.14 12.02
CA ALA A 37 -3.98 -12.22 11.05
C ALA A 37 -4.29 -11.68 9.64
N HIS A 38 -4.85 -10.48 9.55
CA HIS A 38 -5.10 -9.79 8.30
C HIS A 38 -3.85 -9.04 7.85
N SER A 39 -3.01 -9.73 7.08
CA SER A 39 -1.88 -9.11 6.38
C SER A 39 -1.67 -9.72 4.99
N ARG A 40 -1.18 -8.89 4.06
CA ARG A 40 -0.78 -9.30 2.72
C ARG A 40 0.45 -8.53 2.26
N LYS A 41 1.20 -9.16 1.37
CA LYS A 41 2.44 -8.60 0.81
C LYS A 41 2.25 -8.42 -0.68
N ILE A 42 2.65 -7.25 -1.18
CA ILE A 42 2.52 -6.88 -2.57
C ILE A 42 3.92 -6.46 -3.04
N PRO A 43 4.42 -6.97 -4.17
CA PRO A 43 5.69 -6.51 -4.71
C PRO A 43 5.59 -5.03 -5.10
N VAL A 44 6.64 -4.26 -4.81
CA VAL A 44 6.77 -2.90 -5.35
C VAL A 44 6.95 -3.03 -6.88
N PRO A 45 6.23 -2.26 -7.70
CA PRO A 45 6.40 -2.30 -9.16
C PRO A 45 7.84 -2.05 -9.61
N GLU A 46 8.25 -2.70 -10.71
CA GLU A 46 9.61 -2.59 -11.23
C GLU A 46 9.97 -1.16 -11.66
N GLY A 47 11.24 -0.77 -11.46
CA GLY A 47 11.73 0.58 -11.77
C GLY A 47 11.63 1.56 -10.60
N ASP A 48 11.46 1.05 -9.38
CA ASP A 48 11.50 1.80 -8.13
C ASP A 48 12.61 1.21 -7.24
N ILE A 49 13.73 1.95 -7.16
CA ILE A 49 14.96 1.52 -6.44
C ILE A 49 14.96 2.10 -5.01
N GLU A 50 14.02 3.00 -4.71
CA GLU A 50 13.99 3.78 -3.45
C GLU A 50 12.75 3.47 -2.59
N GLY A 51 11.79 2.67 -3.07
CA GLY A 51 10.62 2.26 -2.28
C GLY A 51 9.65 3.40 -2.00
N LEU A 52 9.61 4.42 -2.88
CA LEU A 52 8.76 5.60 -2.72
C LEU A 52 7.43 5.38 -3.44
N VAL A 53 6.45 4.85 -2.69
CA VAL A 53 5.07 4.72 -3.15
C VAL A 53 4.29 5.98 -2.75
N GLU A 54 3.74 6.70 -3.73
CA GLU A 54 2.91 7.88 -3.49
C GLU A 54 1.50 7.49 -3.06
N VAL A 55 1.01 8.07 -1.96
CA VAL A 55 -0.37 7.86 -1.50
C VAL A 55 -1.15 9.15 -1.48
N TRP A 56 -2.22 9.15 -2.28
CA TRP A 56 -3.21 10.21 -2.30
C TRP A 56 -4.38 9.81 -1.40
N VAL A 57 -4.33 10.26 -0.15
CA VAL A 57 -5.47 10.15 0.77
C VAL A 57 -6.52 11.16 0.31
N GLY A 58 -7.56 10.69 -0.36
CA GLY A 58 -8.74 11.50 -0.67
C GLY A 58 -9.42 11.93 0.62
N VAL A 59 -9.12 13.14 1.09
CA VAL A 59 -9.84 13.77 2.20
C VAL A 59 -11.24 14.12 1.69
N ALA A 60 -12.26 13.48 2.26
CA ALA A 60 -13.64 13.93 2.15
C ALA A 60 -13.96 14.90 3.30
#